data_AF-A0A261CBX5-F1
#
_entry.id   AF-A0A261CBX5-F1
#
_cell.length_a   1.000
_cell.length_b   1.000
_cell.length_c   1.000
_cell.angle_alpha   90.00
_cell.angle_beta   90.00
_cell.angle_gamma   90.00
#
_symmetry.space_group_name_H-M   'P 1'
#
loop_
_entity.id
_entity.type
_entity.pdbx_description
1 polymer ?
#
loop_
_entity_poly.entity_id
_entity_poly.type
_entity_poly.pdbx_seq_one_letter_code
_entity_poly.pdbx_strand_id
1 'polypeptide(L)'
;MSHCQACNEKYSRNKNMYWNVRPYLAITNVPQGSLVKRSSVLGETNRRLLPALLMWNVEKASCAPKENVIQSHRHVLISEGSARSIISDCGKHGKCVNGQCVLDRCQGVSCEEGFLCRDGKCEKVLEAFCIGHADCGPNMLCQQNKCQLKPQEPLCNCQPHEICHHGQCYPNTQCTSIYCEQGTYCVEGQCLSAVGKTCQDDTCHGGTVCVNGVCIANPCPGRCPHDQDCRLGECRIMEGVPCIGECKHPFVCIDGRCRRNDCAKKVCQIGESCEGGNCVRVADRFCTLAIRDCGEHFTCQENKCVDQMKVLKGR
;
A
#
# COMPACT_ATOMS: atom_id res chain seq x y z
N MET A 1 -48.81 -18.69 -15.36
CA MET A 1 -48.79 -17.25 -15.72
C MET A 1 -48.25 -16.51 -14.50
N SER A 2 -47.17 -15.71 -14.52
CA SER A 2 -46.07 -15.49 -15.49
C SER A 2 -44.89 -14.89 -14.68
N HIS A 3 -43.68 -15.44 -14.60
CA HIS A 3 -42.57 -15.56 -15.56
C HIS A 3 -41.72 -14.30 -15.83
N CYS A 4 -40.49 -14.31 -15.28
CA CYS A 4 -39.20 -13.70 -15.71
C CYS A 4 -38.13 -14.38 -14.81
N GLN A 5 -36.98 -14.97 -15.18
CA GLN A 5 -36.03 -14.84 -16.32
C GLN A 5 -35.33 -13.47 -16.34
N ALA A 6 -33.99 -13.33 -16.38
CA ALA A 6 -32.87 -14.30 -16.38
C ALA A 6 -31.69 -13.68 -15.54
N CYS A 7 -30.46 -14.18 -15.36
CA CYS A 7 -29.58 -15.06 -16.16
C CYS A 7 -28.72 -16.00 -15.29
N ASN A 8 -28.24 -17.10 -15.87
CA ASN A 8 -27.17 -17.94 -15.32
C ASN A 8 -26.49 -18.70 -16.46
N GLU A 9 -25.33 -18.24 -16.93
CA GLU A 9 -24.57 -18.93 -17.98
C GLU A 9 -23.58 -19.92 -17.36
N LYS A 10 -23.70 -21.19 -17.74
CA LYS A 10 -22.68 -22.21 -17.46
C LYS A 10 -22.29 -22.93 -18.74
N TYR A 11 -20.98 -22.94 -19.02
CA TYR A 11 -20.38 -23.72 -20.09
C TYR A 11 -20.76 -25.21 -20.00
N SER A 12 -21.09 -25.81 -21.15
CA SER A 12 -21.11 -27.26 -21.32
C SER A 12 -20.58 -27.65 -22.69
N ARG A 13 -19.73 -28.67 -22.75
CA ARG A 13 -19.19 -29.27 -23.98
C ARG A 13 -19.13 -30.79 -23.82
N ASN A 14 -19.89 -31.53 -24.61
CA ASN A 14 -19.41 -32.70 -25.38
C ASN A 14 -20.56 -33.37 -26.17
N LYS A 15 -20.30 -33.64 -27.46
CA LYS A 15 -20.51 -34.90 -28.23
C LYS A 15 -21.87 -35.64 -28.15
N ASN A 16 -22.41 -36.25 -29.22
CA ASN A 16 -21.82 -36.62 -30.52
C ASN A 16 -22.90 -37.01 -31.56
N MET A 17 -22.52 -37.03 -32.86
CA MET A 17 -23.10 -37.85 -33.97
C MET A 17 -24.56 -37.54 -34.40
N TYR A 18 -25.00 -37.74 -35.66
CA TYR A 18 -24.37 -38.07 -36.95
C TYR A 18 -25.36 -37.66 -38.09
N TRP A 19 -25.02 -37.59 -39.39
CA TRP A 19 -23.75 -37.84 -40.10
C TRP A 19 -23.03 -36.50 -40.38
N ASN A 20 -22.80 -35.91 -41.57
CA ASN A 20 -22.75 -36.30 -43.00
C ASN A 20 -21.96 -35.17 -43.75
N VAL A 21 -21.43 -35.24 -44.97
CA VAL A 21 -21.46 -36.29 -46.02
C VAL A 21 -20.02 -36.69 -46.44
N ARG A 22 -19.53 -36.23 -47.61
CA ARG A 22 -18.29 -36.64 -48.32
C ARG A 22 -17.97 -35.63 -49.44
N PRO A 23 -16.76 -35.67 -50.07
CA PRO A 23 -15.43 -35.97 -49.50
C PRO A 23 -14.33 -35.00 -50.01
N TYR A 24 -13.09 -35.09 -49.49
CA TYR A 24 -11.87 -35.26 -50.32
C TYR A 24 -10.69 -35.77 -49.44
N LEU A 25 -9.66 -36.32 -50.10
CA LEU A 25 -8.44 -37.00 -49.58
C LEU A 25 -7.47 -36.05 -48.82
N ALA A 26 -6.44 -36.45 -48.06
CA ALA A 26 -6.00 -37.67 -47.34
C ALA A 26 -4.78 -37.24 -46.42
N ILE A 27 -4.23 -38.01 -45.46
CA ILE A 27 -3.22 -39.10 -45.61
C ILE A 27 -2.88 -39.70 -44.20
N THR A 28 -2.39 -40.95 -44.19
CA THR A 28 -1.83 -41.83 -43.13
C THR A 28 -0.89 -41.22 -42.05
N ASN A 29 -0.50 -41.85 -40.91
CA ASN A 29 -0.68 -43.23 -40.38
C ASN A 29 -0.38 -43.32 -38.84
N VAL A 30 -0.89 -44.34 -38.13
CA VAL A 30 -0.38 -44.81 -36.80
C VAL A 30 -0.64 -46.34 -36.62
N PRO A 31 0.35 -47.18 -36.22
CA PRO A 31 0.14 -48.58 -35.77
C PRO A 31 -0.24 -48.65 -34.27
N GLN A 32 -1.23 -49.45 -33.84
CA GLN A 32 -1.12 -50.85 -33.34
C GLN A 32 -0.07 -51.04 -32.21
N GLY A 33 -0.36 -51.59 -31.02
CA GLY A 33 -1.56 -52.20 -30.40
C GLY A 33 -1.26 -52.48 -28.89
N SER A 34 -1.91 -53.34 -28.08
CA SER A 34 -3.14 -54.15 -28.16
C SER A 34 -3.48 -54.78 -26.77
N LEU A 35 -4.76 -54.72 -26.33
CA LEU A 35 -5.39 -55.57 -25.26
C LEU A 35 -4.83 -55.37 -23.80
N VAL A 36 -5.46 -55.76 -22.67
CA VAL A 36 -6.43 -56.84 -22.35
C VAL A 36 -7.54 -56.43 -21.34
N LYS A 37 -8.72 -57.02 -21.56
CA LYS A 37 -9.99 -57.20 -20.80
C LYS A 37 -10.04 -57.14 -19.24
N ARG A 38 -11.21 -56.64 -18.75
CA ARG A 38 -12.08 -57.16 -17.63
C ARG A 38 -11.57 -57.01 -16.17
N SER A 39 -12.41 -57.05 -15.11
CA SER A 39 -13.89 -57.23 -15.00
C SER A 39 -14.48 -56.56 -13.75
N SER A 40 -15.82 -56.45 -13.70
CA SER A 40 -16.63 -56.00 -12.55
C SER A 40 -16.96 -57.10 -11.53
N VAL A 41 -17.12 -56.77 -10.25
CA VAL A 41 -17.79 -57.59 -9.22
C VAL A 41 -18.65 -56.70 -8.31
N LEU A 42 -19.82 -57.19 -7.88
CA LEU A 42 -20.76 -56.56 -6.94
C LEU A 42 -20.50 -57.01 -5.50
N GLY A 43 -20.89 -56.19 -4.52
CA GLY A 43 -20.87 -56.59 -3.10
C GLY A 43 -21.69 -55.65 -2.23
N GLU A 44 -22.91 -56.06 -1.89
CA GLU A 44 -23.73 -55.39 -0.87
C GLU A 44 -23.31 -55.81 0.54
N THR A 45 -23.34 -54.90 1.51
CA THR A 45 -23.62 -55.26 2.91
C THR A 45 -24.12 -54.05 3.71
N ASN A 46 -25.02 -54.31 4.65
CA ASN A 46 -25.80 -53.29 5.35
C ASN A 46 -25.29 -53.08 6.78
N ARG A 47 -24.98 -51.83 7.19
CA ARG A 47 -24.89 -51.44 8.61
C ARG A 47 -24.90 -49.93 8.90
N ARG A 48 -25.88 -49.54 9.73
CA ARG A 48 -25.86 -48.48 10.77
C ARG A 48 -25.65 -47.01 10.36
N LEU A 49 -26.69 -46.23 10.68
CA LEU A 49 -26.66 -44.78 10.83
C LEU A 49 -25.66 -44.33 11.92
N LEU A 50 -24.78 -43.41 11.57
CA LEU A 50 -24.18 -42.42 12.47
C LEU A 50 -24.08 -41.10 11.68
N PRO A 51 -24.49 -39.94 12.22
CA PRO A 51 -24.34 -38.68 11.54
C PRO A 51 -22.87 -38.26 11.55
N ALA A 52 -22.18 -38.41 10.42
CA ALA A 52 -20.87 -37.80 10.24
C ALA A 52 -21.01 -36.28 10.32
N LEU A 53 -20.40 -35.66 11.32
CA LEU A 53 -20.23 -34.22 11.42
C LEU A 53 -19.38 -33.76 10.24
N LEU A 54 -20.04 -33.32 9.16
CA LEU A 54 -19.42 -32.55 8.10
C LEU A 54 -18.97 -31.22 8.70
N MET A 55 -17.74 -31.20 9.21
CA MET A 55 -17.00 -29.97 9.45
C MET A 55 -16.97 -29.21 8.13
N TRP A 56 -17.78 -28.16 8.04
CA TRP A 56 -17.60 -27.14 7.02
C TRP A 56 -16.25 -26.49 7.30
N ASN A 57 -15.21 -26.97 6.58
CA ASN A 57 -14.03 -26.17 6.36
C ASN A 57 -14.52 -24.84 5.77
N VAL A 58 -14.34 -23.77 6.54
CA VAL A 58 -14.53 -22.41 6.04
C VAL A 58 -13.40 -22.19 5.05
N GLU A 59 -13.62 -22.60 3.80
CA GLU A 59 -12.76 -22.20 2.68
C GLU A 59 -12.68 -20.68 2.73
N LYS A 60 -11.46 -20.15 2.92
CA LYS A 60 -11.24 -18.72 3.06
C LYS A 60 -11.82 -18.04 1.83
N ALA A 61 -12.86 -17.23 2.05
CA ALA A 61 -13.43 -16.37 1.03
C ALA A 61 -12.31 -15.45 0.54
N SER A 62 -11.69 -15.83 -0.57
CA SER A 62 -10.55 -15.11 -1.11
C SER A 62 -11.05 -13.79 -1.67
N CYS A 63 -10.87 -12.72 -0.91
CA CYS A 63 -11.20 -11.35 -1.29
C CYS A 63 -10.36 -10.94 -2.50
N ALA A 64 -10.85 -11.30 -3.70
CA ALA A 64 -10.42 -10.68 -4.94
C ALA A 64 -10.72 -9.18 -4.83
N PRO A 65 -9.75 -8.29 -5.08
CA PRO A 65 -9.91 -6.86 -4.86
C PRO A 65 -10.99 -6.33 -5.82
N LYS A 66 -12.15 -5.96 -5.25
CA LYS A 66 -13.18 -5.20 -5.97
C LYS A 66 -12.92 -3.71 -5.76
N GLU A 67 -12.04 -3.18 -6.61
CA GLU A 67 -11.74 -1.75 -6.69
C GLU A 67 -13.03 -0.92 -6.63
N ASN A 68 -13.08 0.08 -5.74
CA ASN A 68 -14.19 1.01 -5.55
C ASN A 68 -15.52 0.43 -4.99
N VAL A 69 -15.60 -0.85 -4.60
CA VAL A 69 -16.86 -1.48 -4.14
C VAL A 69 -16.93 -1.72 -2.62
N ILE A 70 -15.79 -1.70 -1.92
CA ILE A 70 -15.72 -1.97 -0.48
C ILE A 70 -15.47 -0.67 0.29
N GLN A 71 -16.34 -0.38 1.27
CA GLN A 71 -16.16 0.71 2.22
C GLN A 71 -15.20 0.30 3.36
N SER A 72 -14.30 1.21 3.74
CA SER A 72 -13.14 0.87 4.59
C SER A 72 -12.62 2.04 5.45
N HIS A 73 -11.82 1.72 6.48
CA HIS A 73 -11.42 2.61 7.59
C HIS A 73 -12.60 3.23 8.36
N ARG A 74 -13.09 2.50 9.37
CA ARG A 74 -14.16 2.95 10.25
C ARG A 74 -13.67 3.02 11.70
N HIS A 75 -13.03 4.13 12.08
CA HIS A 75 -12.68 4.41 13.48
C HIS A 75 -13.88 5.05 14.20
N VAL A 76 -14.31 4.48 15.32
CA VAL A 76 -15.56 4.91 15.99
C VAL A 76 -15.41 4.97 17.51
N LEU A 77 -15.95 6.02 18.13
CA LEU A 77 -16.07 6.12 19.59
C LEU A 77 -17.06 5.07 20.14
N ILE A 78 -16.61 4.26 21.10
CA ILE A 78 -17.41 3.19 21.75
C ILE A 78 -17.74 3.48 23.22
N SER A 79 -17.00 4.41 23.83
CA SER A 79 -17.31 5.07 25.11
C SER A 79 -16.64 6.44 25.12
N GLU A 80 -16.82 7.22 26.19
CA GLU A 80 -15.96 8.37 26.46
C GLU A 80 -14.47 7.93 26.46
N GLY A 81 -13.61 8.71 25.80
CA GLY A 81 -12.17 8.45 25.65
C GLY A 81 -11.76 7.20 24.84
N SER A 82 -12.69 6.31 24.46
CA SER A 82 -12.36 5.02 23.84
C SER A 82 -12.88 4.91 22.41
N ALA A 83 -11.98 4.58 21.48
CA ALA A 83 -12.29 4.34 20.08
C ALA A 83 -11.92 2.91 19.65
N ARG A 84 -12.77 2.29 18.83
CA ARG A 84 -12.45 1.06 18.10
C ARG A 84 -12.02 1.41 16.69
N SER A 85 -10.87 0.87 16.25
CA SER A 85 -10.53 0.82 14.83
C SER A 85 -11.20 -0.40 14.19
N ILE A 86 -11.82 -0.19 13.03
CA ILE A 86 -12.25 -1.23 12.10
C ILE A 86 -11.52 -0.94 10.79
N ILE A 87 -10.61 -1.84 10.42
CA ILE A 87 -9.83 -1.77 9.18
C ILE A 87 -10.33 -2.90 8.30
N SER A 88 -11.18 -2.56 7.32
CA SER A 88 -11.72 -3.54 6.39
C SER A 88 -10.63 -4.13 5.51
N ASP A 89 -10.70 -5.45 5.30
CA ASP A 89 -9.74 -6.16 4.44
C ASP A 89 -9.98 -5.83 2.96
N CYS A 90 -9.21 -4.85 2.46
CA CYS A 90 -9.17 -4.49 1.05
C CYS A 90 -8.49 -5.57 0.16
N GLY A 91 -8.08 -6.71 0.73
CA GLY A 91 -7.34 -7.76 0.08
C GLY A 91 -5.83 -7.52 0.10
N LYS A 92 -5.07 -8.55 -0.27
CA LYS A 92 -3.59 -8.62 -0.15
C LYS A 92 -2.81 -7.42 -0.71
N HIS A 93 -3.35 -6.73 -1.72
CA HIS A 93 -2.74 -5.58 -2.40
C HIS A 93 -3.61 -4.31 -2.32
N GLY A 94 -4.64 -4.32 -1.47
CA GLY A 94 -5.56 -3.19 -1.32
C GLY A 94 -5.21 -2.33 -0.11
N LYS A 95 -5.34 -1.01 -0.26
CA LYS A 95 -5.21 -0.02 0.81
C LYS A 95 -6.47 0.83 0.87
N CYS A 96 -6.91 1.19 2.07
CA CYS A 96 -8.04 2.10 2.22
C CYS A 96 -7.59 3.56 2.14
N VAL A 97 -8.21 4.34 1.25
CA VAL A 97 -8.05 5.78 1.13
C VAL A 97 -9.43 6.45 1.19
N ASN A 98 -9.62 7.39 2.12
CA ASN A 98 -10.80 8.25 2.23
C ASN A 98 -12.17 7.52 2.23
N GLY A 99 -12.23 6.32 2.82
CA GLY A 99 -13.44 5.51 2.92
C GLY A 99 -13.55 4.37 1.91
N GLN A 100 -12.61 4.25 0.96
CA GLN A 100 -12.68 3.31 -0.16
C GLN A 100 -11.42 2.44 -0.28
N CYS A 101 -11.60 1.16 -0.62
CA CYS A 101 -10.50 0.29 -1.01
C CYS A 101 -10.00 0.62 -2.42
N VAL A 102 -8.73 1.06 -2.51
CA VAL A 102 -7.97 1.22 -3.77
C VAL A 102 -6.89 0.15 -3.86
N LEU A 103 -6.57 -0.29 -5.07
CA LEU A 103 -5.47 -1.22 -5.32
C LEU A 103 -4.14 -0.46 -5.29
N ASP A 104 -3.12 -1.00 -4.61
CA ASP A 104 -1.73 -0.57 -4.74
C ASP A 104 -0.96 -1.64 -5.52
N ARG A 105 -0.82 -1.42 -6.83
CA ARG A 105 -0.12 -2.33 -7.74
C ARG A 105 1.39 -2.41 -7.45
N CYS A 106 1.92 -1.46 -6.67
CA CYS A 106 3.32 -1.46 -6.22
C CYS A 106 3.55 -2.20 -4.89
N GLN A 107 2.51 -2.69 -4.21
CA GLN A 107 2.67 -3.42 -2.95
C GLN A 107 3.39 -4.77 -3.17
N GLY A 108 4.66 -4.82 -2.77
CA GLY A 108 5.54 -5.97 -2.96
C GLY A 108 6.35 -5.96 -4.26
N VAL A 109 6.33 -4.85 -5.00
CA VAL A 109 7.21 -4.65 -6.18
C VAL A 109 8.54 -4.04 -5.73
N SER A 110 9.63 -4.76 -5.93
CA SER A 110 10.99 -4.24 -5.78
C SER A 110 11.55 -3.87 -7.14
N CYS A 111 12.10 -2.65 -7.26
CA CYS A 111 12.73 -2.16 -8.49
C CYS A 111 14.25 -2.04 -8.31
N GLU A 112 14.97 -2.08 -9.43
CA GLU A 112 16.42 -1.86 -9.48
C GLU A 112 16.79 -0.41 -9.13
N GLU A 113 18.07 -0.16 -8.80
CA GLU A 113 18.54 1.19 -8.49
C GLU A 113 18.29 2.15 -9.66
N GLY A 114 17.76 3.34 -9.35
CA GLY A 114 17.38 4.31 -10.36
C GLY A 114 16.01 4.10 -11.02
N PHE A 115 15.26 3.07 -10.60
CA PHE A 115 13.87 2.85 -11.01
C PHE A 115 12.92 3.05 -9.83
N LEU A 116 11.70 3.53 -10.10
CA LEU A 116 10.60 3.59 -9.13
C LEU A 116 9.42 2.78 -9.67
N CYS A 117 8.70 2.08 -8.78
CA CYS A 117 7.44 1.48 -9.18
C CYS A 117 6.39 2.57 -9.42
N ARG A 118 5.63 2.45 -10.53
CA ARG A 118 4.43 3.23 -10.87
C ARG A 118 3.43 2.28 -11.49
N ASP A 119 2.19 2.26 -11.01
CA ASP A 119 1.12 1.38 -11.50
C ASP A 119 1.51 -0.12 -11.60
N GLY A 120 2.41 -0.59 -10.72
CA GLY A 120 2.92 -1.96 -10.71
C GLY A 120 4.05 -2.27 -11.69
N LYS A 121 4.64 -1.25 -12.33
CA LYS A 121 5.77 -1.36 -13.25
C LYS A 121 6.96 -0.53 -12.76
N CYS A 122 8.17 -1.04 -12.90
CA CYS A 122 9.37 -0.26 -12.62
C CYS A 122 9.67 0.69 -13.79
N GLU A 123 9.50 1.99 -13.58
CA GLU A 123 9.87 3.04 -14.54
C GLU A 123 11.23 3.63 -14.17
N LYS A 124 12.08 3.90 -15.18
CA LYS A 124 13.38 4.54 -14.95
C LYS A 124 13.17 6.02 -14.55
N VAL A 125 13.79 6.41 -13.44
CA VAL A 125 13.81 7.80 -12.94
C VAL A 125 15.23 8.37 -12.95
N LEU A 126 16.26 7.53 -12.87
CA LEU A 126 17.66 7.94 -13.06
C LEU A 126 17.87 8.63 -14.42
N GLU A 127 18.58 9.75 -14.43
CA GLU A 127 18.77 10.68 -15.55
C GLU A 127 17.50 11.41 -16.04
N ALA A 128 16.33 11.20 -15.43
CA ALA A 128 15.13 11.96 -15.76
C ALA A 128 15.24 13.42 -15.31
N PHE A 129 14.61 14.34 -16.05
CA PHE A 129 14.57 15.76 -15.71
C PHE A 129 13.83 16.00 -14.38
N CYS A 130 14.36 16.90 -13.56
CA CYS A 130 13.77 17.34 -12.30
C CYS A 130 13.95 18.84 -12.11
N ILE A 131 13.06 19.42 -11.31
CA ILE A 131 13.09 20.82 -10.85
C ILE A 131 13.62 20.87 -9.40
N GLY A 132 13.36 19.82 -8.60
CA GLY A 132 13.82 19.73 -7.21
C GLY A 132 13.83 18.31 -6.64
N HIS A 133 14.34 18.15 -5.42
CA HIS A 133 14.61 16.84 -4.80
C HIS A 133 13.36 15.97 -4.54
N ALA A 134 12.15 16.55 -4.63
CA ALA A 134 10.90 15.80 -4.53
C ALA A 134 10.58 14.99 -5.79
N ASP A 135 11.02 15.44 -6.97
CA ASP A 135 10.61 14.85 -8.25
C ASP A 135 11.23 13.45 -8.47
N CYS A 136 12.35 13.17 -7.80
CA CYS A 136 13.16 11.96 -7.96
C CYS A 136 12.80 10.80 -7.01
N GLY A 137 11.90 11.00 -6.03
CA GLY A 137 11.58 9.99 -5.02
C GLY A 137 12.65 9.78 -3.95
N PRO A 138 12.54 8.77 -3.06
CA PRO A 138 13.34 8.69 -1.82
C PRO A 138 14.83 8.38 -1.99
N ASN A 139 15.22 7.63 -3.02
CA ASN A 139 16.58 7.09 -3.15
C ASN A 139 17.46 7.89 -4.13
N MET A 140 16.99 9.06 -4.57
CA MET A 140 17.61 9.89 -5.60
C MET A 140 17.55 11.37 -5.25
N LEU A 141 18.48 12.15 -5.77
CA LEU A 141 18.60 13.60 -5.61
C LEU A 141 18.42 14.29 -6.96
N CYS A 142 17.84 15.49 -6.96
CA CYS A 142 17.91 16.36 -8.13
C CYS A 142 19.25 17.09 -8.12
N GLN A 143 20.11 16.84 -9.11
CA GLN A 143 21.41 17.49 -9.28
C GLN A 143 21.60 17.81 -10.77
N GLN A 144 21.95 19.06 -11.08
CA GLN A 144 22.09 19.56 -12.46
C GLN A 144 20.81 19.34 -13.32
N ASN A 145 19.63 19.54 -12.69
CA ASN A 145 18.29 19.28 -13.26
C ASN A 145 18.04 17.81 -13.68
N LYS A 146 18.82 16.85 -13.16
CA LYS A 146 18.64 15.41 -13.37
C LYS A 146 18.51 14.66 -12.05
N CYS A 147 17.71 13.60 -12.05
CA CYS A 147 17.66 12.66 -10.94
C CYS A 147 18.89 11.73 -10.95
N GLN A 148 19.74 11.87 -9.95
CA GLN A 148 20.94 11.05 -9.72
C GLN A 148 20.74 10.20 -8.46
N LEU A 149 21.42 9.06 -8.31
CA LEU A 149 21.32 8.26 -7.07
C LEU A 149 21.78 9.09 -5.87
N LYS A 150 21.07 8.98 -4.73
CA LYS A 150 21.57 9.56 -3.49
C LYS A 150 22.89 8.84 -3.14
N PRO A 151 23.98 9.56 -2.82
CA PRO A 151 25.17 8.95 -2.25
C PRO A 151 24.79 8.07 -1.05
N GLN A 152 25.30 6.83 -1.02
CA GLN A 152 25.12 5.99 0.16
C GLN A 152 25.91 6.63 1.31
N GLU A 153 25.19 7.14 2.31
CA GLU A 153 25.80 7.49 3.60
C GLU A 153 26.44 6.22 4.17
N PRO A 154 27.74 6.25 4.52
CA PRO A 154 28.44 5.06 4.95
C PRO A 154 27.80 4.48 6.22
N LEU A 155 27.38 3.21 6.14
CA LEU A 155 26.76 2.49 7.27
C LEU A 155 27.83 2.05 8.27
N CYS A 156 28.24 2.96 9.17
CA CYS A 156 29.07 2.61 10.31
C CYS A 156 28.26 2.43 11.60
N ASN A 157 28.54 1.34 12.34
CA ASN A 157 28.12 1.18 13.73
C ASN A 157 29.28 1.55 14.66
N CYS A 158 29.66 2.83 14.67
CA CYS A 158 30.80 3.32 15.45
C CYS A 158 30.51 3.36 16.95
N GLN A 159 31.56 3.26 17.77
CA GLN A 159 31.46 3.47 19.21
C GLN A 159 31.11 4.93 19.53
N PRO A 160 30.55 5.20 20.73
CA PRO A 160 30.68 6.52 21.32
C PRO A 160 32.16 6.92 21.33
N HIS A 161 32.46 8.14 20.86
CA HIS A 161 33.80 8.70 20.59
C HIS A 161 34.42 8.43 19.20
N GLU A 162 33.66 7.90 18.24
CA GLU A 162 34.12 7.69 16.86
C GLU A 162 33.24 8.41 15.81
N ILE A 163 33.85 8.82 14.70
CA ILE A 163 33.17 9.37 13.51
C ILE A 163 33.24 8.38 12.35
N CYS A 164 32.12 8.22 11.64
CA CYS A 164 32.07 7.47 10.40
C CYS A 164 32.61 8.29 9.22
N HIS A 165 33.62 7.77 8.54
CA HIS A 165 34.20 8.38 7.34
C HIS A 165 34.56 7.26 6.36
N HIS A 166 34.03 7.30 5.13
CA HIS A 166 34.24 6.27 4.09
C HIS A 166 34.00 4.81 4.56
N GLY A 167 33.03 4.60 5.45
CA GLY A 167 32.68 3.26 5.98
C GLY A 167 33.59 2.76 7.10
N GLN A 168 34.53 3.59 7.58
CA GLN A 168 35.43 3.29 8.68
C GLN A 168 35.17 4.25 9.85
N CYS A 169 35.35 3.75 11.07
CA CYS A 169 35.22 4.53 12.29
C CYS A 169 36.60 5.07 12.71
N TYR A 170 36.70 6.39 12.84
CA TYR A 170 37.91 7.08 13.29
C TYR A 170 37.68 7.70 14.67
N PRO A 171 38.65 7.67 15.61
CA PRO A 171 38.51 8.34 16.90
C PRO A 171 38.29 9.85 16.73
N ASN A 172 37.17 10.36 17.25
CA ASN A 172 36.81 11.79 17.22
C ASN A 172 36.73 12.35 18.65
N THR A 173 37.78 12.10 19.43
CA THR A 173 37.90 12.45 20.85
C THR A 173 37.73 13.94 21.11
N GLN A 174 38.11 14.80 20.16
CA GLN A 174 37.97 16.25 20.29
C GLN A 174 36.51 16.73 20.21
N CYS A 175 35.67 16.06 19.41
CA CYS A 175 34.29 16.50 19.15
C CYS A 175 33.21 15.67 19.85
N THR A 176 33.54 14.55 20.51
CA THR A 176 32.50 13.62 20.99
C THR A 176 31.52 14.27 21.96
N SER A 177 32.04 15.04 22.92
CA SER A 177 31.25 15.69 23.97
C SER A 177 30.76 17.08 23.57
N ILE A 178 30.88 17.45 22.29
CA ILE A 178 30.57 18.79 21.79
C ILE A 178 29.28 18.74 20.98
N TYR A 179 28.20 19.21 21.62
CA TYR A 179 26.93 19.42 20.95
C TYR A 179 26.96 20.74 20.18
N CYS A 180 27.03 20.66 18.85
CA CYS A 180 26.93 21.82 17.96
C CYS A 180 25.47 22.15 17.62
N GLU A 181 25.16 23.44 17.52
CA GLU A 181 23.81 23.92 17.19
C GLU A 181 23.42 23.67 15.72
N GLN A 182 22.13 23.64 15.42
CA GLN A 182 21.63 23.40 14.07
C GLN A 182 22.14 24.48 13.09
N GLY A 183 22.83 24.06 12.04
CA GLY A 183 23.57 24.95 11.14
C GLY A 183 25.09 24.89 11.31
N THR A 184 25.59 24.25 12.38
CA THR A 184 27.02 24.11 12.70
C THR A 184 27.42 22.65 12.86
N TYR A 185 28.72 22.35 12.76
CA TYR A 185 29.28 21.00 12.91
C TYR A 185 30.68 21.08 13.53
N CYS A 186 31.09 20.03 14.26
CA CYS A 186 32.36 20.04 14.97
C CYS A 186 33.53 19.62 14.07
N VAL A 187 34.61 20.40 14.12
CA VAL A 187 35.93 20.10 13.55
C VAL A 187 36.97 20.49 14.60
N GLU A 188 37.93 19.61 14.90
CA GLU A 188 39.06 19.88 15.83
C GLU A 188 38.63 20.51 17.17
N GLY A 189 37.54 20.00 17.75
CA GLY A 189 37.00 20.47 19.03
C GLY A 189 36.24 21.80 18.98
N GLN A 190 35.90 22.31 17.79
CA GLN A 190 35.22 23.59 17.59
C GLN A 190 33.99 23.44 16.68
N CYS A 191 32.87 24.05 17.06
CA CYS A 191 31.68 24.13 16.19
C CYS A 191 31.88 25.21 15.12
N LEU A 192 31.96 24.80 13.86
CA LEU A 192 32.06 25.68 12.70
C LEU A 192 30.71 25.76 11.96
N SER A 193 30.39 26.92 11.40
CA SER A 193 29.22 27.07 10.53
C SER A 193 29.34 26.16 9.30
N ALA A 194 28.30 25.38 9.02
CA ALA A 194 28.08 24.80 7.69
C ALA A 194 27.33 25.80 6.78
N VAL A 195 26.55 26.72 7.35
CA VAL A 195 25.85 27.78 6.60
C VAL A 195 26.86 28.67 5.88
N GLY A 196 26.62 28.89 4.59
CA GLY A 196 27.47 29.70 3.71
C GLY A 196 28.58 28.92 2.98
N LYS A 197 28.80 27.63 3.28
CA LYS A 197 29.76 26.80 2.55
C LYS A 197 29.21 26.37 1.19
N THR A 198 30.09 26.22 0.20
CA THR A 198 29.74 25.73 -1.14
C THR A 198 29.53 24.21 -1.16
N CYS A 199 28.52 23.74 -1.91
CA CYS A 199 28.11 22.33 -1.98
C CYS A 199 27.88 21.86 -3.43
N GLN A 200 28.75 22.29 -4.37
CA GLN A 200 28.73 21.76 -5.74
C GLN A 200 29.25 20.32 -5.81
N ASP A 201 30.30 20.02 -5.04
CA ASP A 201 31.01 18.74 -5.04
C ASP A 201 30.96 17.99 -3.69
N ASP A 202 30.32 18.56 -2.66
CA ASP A 202 30.28 18.04 -1.29
C ASP A 202 28.90 18.20 -0.63
N THR A 203 28.64 17.39 0.40
CA THR A 203 27.38 17.32 1.14
C THR A 203 27.34 18.25 2.35
N CYS A 204 26.21 18.95 2.52
CA CYS A 204 26.01 19.90 3.61
C CYS A 204 25.92 19.22 5.00
N HIS A 205 26.77 19.67 5.94
CA HIS A 205 26.84 19.14 7.31
C HIS A 205 25.95 19.91 8.31
N GLY A 206 25.92 19.48 9.57
CA GLY A 206 25.26 20.24 10.66
C GLY A 206 23.73 20.39 10.51
N GLY A 207 23.08 19.51 9.74
CA GLY A 207 21.66 19.63 9.38
C GLY A 207 21.34 20.77 8.41
N THR A 208 22.35 21.32 7.71
CA THR A 208 22.15 22.25 6.59
C THR A 208 21.80 21.51 5.30
N VAL A 209 21.27 22.22 4.32
CA VAL A 209 20.83 21.69 3.02
C VAL A 209 21.42 22.50 1.87
N CYS A 210 21.74 21.85 0.76
CA CYS A 210 22.34 22.52 -0.39
C CYS A 210 21.25 23.19 -1.24
N VAL A 211 21.29 24.53 -1.35
CA VAL A 211 20.37 25.30 -2.19
C VAL A 211 21.19 26.25 -3.06
N ASN A 212 20.99 26.20 -4.38
CA ASN A 212 21.73 27.00 -5.36
C ASN A 212 23.28 26.91 -5.22
N GLY A 213 23.79 25.75 -4.81
CA GLY A 213 25.22 25.50 -4.60
C GLY A 213 25.79 26.01 -3.27
N VAL A 214 24.96 26.51 -2.36
CA VAL A 214 25.36 26.97 -1.01
C VAL A 214 24.57 26.22 0.08
N CYS A 215 25.25 25.78 1.13
CA CYS A 215 24.64 25.19 2.31
C CYS A 215 23.91 26.27 3.11
N ILE A 216 22.61 26.07 3.35
CA ILE A 216 21.78 26.93 4.21
C ILE A 216 21.22 26.15 5.39
N ALA A 217 20.98 26.82 6.52
CA ALA A 217 20.20 26.24 7.61
C ALA A 217 18.86 25.75 7.05
N ASN A 218 18.51 24.48 7.30
CA ASN A 218 17.35 23.86 6.68
C ASN A 218 16.09 24.71 6.94
N PRO A 219 15.48 25.32 5.91
CA PRO A 219 14.40 26.29 6.09
C PRO A 219 13.07 25.63 6.47
N CYS A 220 12.95 24.31 6.36
CA CYS A 220 11.69 23.59 6.50
C CYS A 220 11.12 23.40 7.92
N PRO A 221 11.89 23.18 9.01
CA PRO A 221 11.34 22.77 10.30
C PRO A 221 10.32 23.79 10.83
N GLY A 222 9.07 23.35 10.97
CA GLY A 222 7.96 24.21 11.37
C GLY A 222 7.50 25.26 10.36
N ARG A 223 8.04 25.28 9.13
CA ARG A 223 7.71 26.31 8.10
C ARG A 223 6.90 25.82 6.90
N CYS A 224 6.99 24.54 6.54
CA CYS A 224 6.16 24.01 5.46
C CYS A 224 4.66 23.98 5.88
N PRO A 225 3.73 24.38 4.99
CA PRO A 225 2.29 24.19 5.21
C PRO A 225 1.89 22.74 5.51
N HIS A 226 0.74 22.52 6.16
CA HIS A 226 0.31 21.21 6.66
C HIS A 226 0.08 20.16 5.55
N ASP A 227 -0.23 20.58 4.32
CA ASP A 227 -0.36 19.72 3.14
C ASP A 227 0.97 19.46 2.41
N GLN A 228 2.06 20.04 2.90
CA GLN A 228 3.39 19.97 2.32
C GLN A 228 4.36 19.20 3.22
N ASP A 229 5.43 18.68 2.60
CA ASP A 229 6.56 18.17 3.33
C ASP A 229 7.89 18.73 2.81
N CYS A 230 8.89 18.65 3.65
CA CYS A 230 10.24 19.03 3.31
C CYS A 230 10.97 17.91 2.58
N ARG A 231 11.60 18.24 1.46
CA ARG A 231 12.74 17.47 0.94
C ARG A 231 13.90 18.41 0.71
N LEU A 232 14.93 18.27 1.55
CA LEU A 232 16.23 18.94 1.42
C LEU A 232 16.14 20.46 1.24
N GLY A 233 15.24 21.11 1.98
CA GLY A 233 15.03 22.56 1.98
C GLY A 233 13.86 23.04 1.12
N GLU A 234 13.33 22.20 0.23
CA GLU A 234 12.10 22.52 -0.50
C GLU A 234 10.86 22.00 0.24
N CYS A 235 9.90 22.89 0.52
CA CYS A 235 8.54 22.49 0.82
C CYS A 235 7.79 22.17 -0.48
N ARG A 236 7.21 20.97 -0.60
CA ARG A 236 6.40 20.56 -1.76
C ARG A 236 5.10 19.92 -1.29
N ILE A 237 4.01 20.13 -2.04
CA ILE A 237 2.71 19.47 -1.82
C ILE A 237 2.92 17.96 -1.92
N MET A 238 2.41 17.20 -0.94
CA MET A 238 2.66 15.76 -0.84
C MET A 238 1.81 14.90 -1.77
N GLU A 239 0.73 15.42 -2.34
CA GLU A 239 -0.07 14.68 -3.34
C GLU A 239 0.75 14.46 -4.61
N GLY A 240 0.86 13.20 -5.05
CA GLY A 240 1.57 12.81 -6.27
C GLY A 240 3.08 12.60 -6.13
N VAL A 241 3.69 12.95 -4.99
CA VAL A 241 5.14 12.79 -4.74
C VAL A 241 5.55 11.31 -4.82
N PRO A 242 6.64 10.93 -5.52
CA PRO A 242 7.05 9.54 -5.64
C PRO A 242 7.54 8.91 -4.33
N CYS A 243 7.14 7.66 -4.08
CA CYS A 243 7.39 6.92 -2.84
C CYS A 243 7.63 5.42 -3.09
N ILE A 244 8.31 4.76 -2.15
CA ILE A 244 8.58 3.29 -2.17
C ILE A 244 8.01 2.62 -0.88
N GLY A 245 7.46 3.39 0.06
CA GLY A 245 7.06 2.90 1.38
C GLY A 245 6.05 3.82 2.04
N GLU A 246 6.38 4.40 3.19
CA GLU A 246 5.49 5.33 3.89
C GLU A 246 5.55 6.75 3.31
N CYS A 247 4.46 7.49 3.53
CA CYS A 247 4.36 8.93 3.28
C CYS A 247 4.02 9.62 4.61
N LYS A 248 4.41 10.89 4.77
CA LYS A 248 4.03 11.69 5.93
C LYS A 248 2.50 11.78 6.04
N HIS A 249 1.96 11.50 7.23
CA HIS A 249 0.54 11.61 7.53
C HIS A 249 0.01 13.04 7.22
N PRO A 250 -1.15 13.22 6.56
CA PRO A 250 -2.20 12.22 6.27
C PRO A 250 -2.04 11.43 4.95
N PHE A 251 -0.89 11.49 4.28
CA PHE A 251 -0.70 10.81 3.00
C PHE A 251 -0.31 9.33 3.18
N VAL A 252 -0.65 8.49 2.20
CA VAL A 252 -0.23 7.09 2.09
C VAL A 252 0.29 6.80 0.68
N CYS A 253 1.28 5.91 0.53
CA CYS A 253 1.80 5.55 -0.79
C CYS A 253 0.86 4.55 -1.48
N ILE A 254 0.42 4.87 -2.69
CA ILE A 254 -0.43 4.05 -3.58
C ILE A 254 0.19 4.12 -4.98
N ASP A 255 0.44 2.98 -5.64
CA ASP A 255 1.01 2.92 -6.99
C ASP A 255 2.31 3.74 -7.16
N GLY A 256 3.12 3.79 -6.08
CA GLY A 256 4.37 4.55 -6.03
C GLY A 256 4.24 6.06 -5.90
N ARG A 257 3.04 6.59 -5.60
CA ARG A 257 2.81 8.02 -5.31
C ARG A 257 2.07 8.24 -4.00
N CYS A 258 2.43 9.28 -3.27
CA CYS A 258 1.74 9.69 -2.05
C CYS A 258 0.35 10.25 -2.39
N ARG A 259 -0.68 9.74 -1.73
CA ARG A 259 -2.08 10.18 -1.88
C ARG A 259 -2.71 10.49 -0.53
N ARG A 260 -3.44 11.60 -0.45
CA ARG A 260 -4.09 12.11 0.76
C ARG A 260 -5.14 11.14 1.30
N ASN A 261 -5.04 10.80 2.57
CA ASN A 261 -5.98 9.93 3.27
C ASN A 261 -6.42 10.58 4.60
N ASP A 262 -7.29 11.59 4.52
CA ASP A 262 -7.75 12.34 5.70
C ASP A 262 -8.58 11.46 6.66
N CYS A 263 -9.04 10.28 6.20
CA CYS A 263 -9.65 9.26 7.07
C CYS A 263 -8.64 8.40 7.86
N ALA A 264 -7.34 8.47 7.61
CA ALA A 264 -6.34 7.57 8.21
C ALA A 264 -6.23 7.63 9.74
N LYS A 265 -6.67 8.74 10.37
CA LYS A 265 -6.77 8.88 11.84
C LYS A 265 -8.07 9.52 12.31
N LYS A 266 -9.08 9.67 11.43
CA LYS A 266 -10.33 10.35 11.76
C LYS A 266 -11.30 9.39 12.45
N VAL A 267 -11.72 9.73 13.66
CA VAL A 267 -12.69 8.98 14.47
C VAL A 267 -14.07 9.63 14.33
N CYS A 268 -15.09 8.80 14.10
CA CYS A 268 -16.49 9.20 13.92
C CYS A 268 -17.39 8.65 15.03
N GLN A 269 -18.69 8.97 15.00
CA GLN A 269 -19.67 8.51 15.97
C GLN A 269 -20.27 7.13 15.59
N ILE A 270 -21.00 6.53 16.54
CA ILE A 270 -21.77 5.30 16.29
C ILE A 270 -22.85 5.60 15.23
N GLY A 271 -23.01 4.70 14.28
CA GLY A 271 -23.82 4.90 13.07
C GLY A 271 -23.13 5.70 11.95
N GLU A 272 -21.88 6.14 12.10
CA GLU A 272 -21.12 6.86 11.07
C GLU A 272 -19.95 6.05 10.49
N SER A 273 -19.46 6.48 9.32
CA SER A 273 -18.19 6.08 8.71
C SER A 273 -17.44 7.30 8.18
N CYS A 274 -16.17 7.16 7.80
CA CYS A 274 -15.38 8.23 7.21
C CYS A 274 -15.36 8.10 5.68
N GLU A 275 -15.93 9.08 4.97
CA GLU A 275 -15.98 9.16 3.51
C GLU A 275 -15.43 10.53 3.08
N GLY A 276 -14.47 10.57 2.16
CA GLY A 276 -13.90 11.84 1.65
C GLY A 276 -13.31 12.74 2.76
N GLY A 277 -12.74 12.15 3.81
CA GLY A 277 -12.23 12.88 4.97
C GLY A 277 -13.30 13.39 5.93
N ASN A 278 -14.57 13.06 5.74
CA ASN A 278 -15.70 13.52 6.55
C ASN A 278 -16.41 12.36 7.26
N CYS A 279 -16.82 12.59 8.50
CA CYS A 279 -17.70 11.65 9.20
C CYS A 279 -19.11 11.85 8.67
N VAL A 280 -19.72 10.76 8.20
CA VAL A 280 -21.03 10.79 7.56
C VAL A 280 -21.89 9.66 8.12
N ARG A 281 -23.17 9.96 8.38
CA ARG A 281 -24.10 8.95 8.88
C ARG A 281 -24.36 7.88 7.81
N VAL A 282 -24.09 6.63 8.20
CA VAL A 282 -24.34 5.42 7.42
C VAL A 282 -25.58 4.69 7.94
N ALA A 283 -25.83 4.72 9.25
CA ALA A 283 -27.08 4.22 9.82
C ALA A 283 -28.31 4.89 9.16
N ASP A 284 -29.35 4.10 8.92
CA ASP A 284 -30.57 4.46 8.20
C ASP A 284 -30.43 4.73 6.69
N ARG A 285 -29.21 4.68 6.10
CA ARG A 285 -29.05 4.70 4.63
C ARG A 285 -29.76 3.50 3.98
N PHE A 286 -30.32 3.73 2.80
CA PHE A 286 -30.89 2.65 1.99
C PHE A 286 -29.81 1.65 1.56
N CYS A 287 -30.11 0.36 1.64
CA CYS A 287 -29.21 -0.72 1.26
C CYS A 287 -29.93 -1.91 0.63
N THR A 288 -29.14 -2.70 -0.09
CA THR A 288 -29.49 -4.02 -0.64
C THR A 288 -28.46 -5.08 -0.23
N LEU A 289 -27.20 -4.69 0.03
CA LEU A 289 -26.11 -5.57 0.45
C LEU A 289 -25.16 -4.84 1.41
N ALA A 290 -25.13 -5.28 2.67
CA ALA A 290 -24.42 -4.59 3.76
C ALA A 290 -22.95 -4.23 3.45
N ILE A 291 -22.15 -5.20 2.98
CA ILE A 291 -20.71 -5.01 2.73
C ILE A 291 -20.39 -3.95 1.66
N ARG A 292 -21.33 -3.65 0.76
CA ARG A 292 -21.19 -2.60 -0.27
C ARG A 292 -21.85 -1.29 0.14
N ASP A 293 -23.08 -1.37 0.65
CA ASP A 293 -23.95 -0.20 0.85
C ASP A 293 -23.78 0.45 2.23
N CYS A 294 -23.24 -0.30 3.20
CA CYS A 294 -23.07 0.11 4.60
C CYS A 294 -21.63 -0.07 5.13
N GLY A 295 -20.81 -0.90 4.50
CA GLY A 295 -19.48 -1.24 5.01
C GLY A 295 -19.47 -2.16 6.24
N GLU A 296 -18.33 -2.26 6.90
CA GLU A 296 -18.10 -3.22 8.00
C GLU A 296 -18.78 -2.84 9.32
N HIS A 297 -19.13 -3.89 10.08
CA HIS A 297 -19.92 -3.82 11.31
C HIS A 297 -21.29 -3.12 11.18
N PHE A 298 -21.81 -3.00 9.95
CA PHE A 298 -23.23 -2.76 9.70
C PHE A 298 -23.91 -4.03 9.13
N THR A 299 -25.22 -4.11 9.33
CA THR A 299 -26.10 -5.06 8.63
C THR A 299 -27.15 -4.32 7.82
N CYS A 300 -27.58 -4.91 6.71
CA CYS A 300 -28.72 -4.42 5.95
C CYS A 300 -29.98 -5.14 6.43
N GLN A 301 -30.87 -4.43 7.14
CA GLN A 301 -32.14 -4.94 7.64
C GLN A 301 -33.26 -4.02 7.13
N GLU A 302 -34.34 -4.59 6.58
CA GLU A 302 -35.49 -3.81 6.07
C GLU A 302 -35.07 -2.73 5.04
N ASN A 303 -34.05 -3.05 4.24
CA ASN A 303 -33.37 -2.16 3.29
C ASN A 303 -32.71 -0.92 3.94
N LYS A 304 -32.37 -0.97 5.23
CA LYS A 304 -31.63 0.06 5.97
C LYS A 304 -30.34 -0.47 6.58
N CYS A 305 -29.30 0.35 6.57
CA CYS A 305 -28.06 0.09 7.31
C CYS A 305 -28.29 0.24 8.82
N VAL A 306 -28.04 -0.82 9.58
CA VAL A 306 -28.13 -0.88 11.05
C VAL A 306 -26.75 -1.20 11.62
N ASP A 307 -26.24 -0.36 12.51
CA ASP A 307 -24.92 -0.55 13.15
C ASP A 307 -24.96 -1.71 14.15
N GLN A 308 -23.96 -2.58 14.11
CA GLN A 308 -23.83 -3.70 15.04
C GLN A 308 -22.99 -3.37 16.28
N MET A 309 -22.30 -2.23 16.29
CA MET A 309 -21.57 -1.80 17.48
C MET A 309 -22.51 -1.30 18.57
N LYS A 310 -22.16 -1.63 19.82
CA LYS A 310 -22.88 -1.23 21.02
C LYS A 310 -21.98 -0.35 21.86
N VAL A 311 -22.54 0.71 22.45
CA VAL A 311 -21.85 1.52 23.46
C VAL A 311 -21.39 0.61 24.59
N LEU A 312 -20.10 0.64 24.91
CA LEU A 312 -19.61 0.04 26.14
C LEU A 312 -19.96 0.97 27.29
N LYS A 313 -21.03 0.65 28.01
CA LYS A 313 -21.30 1.29 29.31
C LYS A 313 -20.16 0.92 30.26
N GLY A 314 -19.52 1.95 30.84
CA GLY A 314 -18.46 1.76 31.82
C GLY A 314 -18.92 0.95 33.02
N ARG A 315 -17.95 0.30 33.67
CA ARG A 315 -18.07 -0.21 35.05
C ARG A 315 -17.47 0.80 36.00
#